data_AF-A0A316UX68-F1
#
_entry.id   AF-A0A316UX68-F1
#
_cell.length_a   1.000
_cell.length_b   1.000
_cell.length_c   1.000
_cell.angle_alpha   90.00
_cell.angle_beta   90.00
_cell.angle_gamma   90.00
#
_symmetry.space_group_name_H-M   'P 1'
#
loop_
_entity.id
_entity.type
_entity.pdbx_description
1 polymer ?
#
loop_
_entity_poly.entity_id
_entity_poly.type
_entity_poly.pdbx_seq_one_letter_code
_entity_poly.pdbx_strand_id
1 'polypeptide(L)'
;MHFHVETGGESIEAEMHRRTWWEITTLDGRSQEIAGLDPVLLARNVQRRVPNALSDDVLAEGAHPREPYSQPQASASLDALFPYMRALFADFAQRCRAEQARQGGLTAMGMFELSTPIWTLTEKLHRIDVLEARLEAQVFRHCGPDSLSRLIVGFGSSLLAKARMLAILGEESLQARRTARRETHKLEDLRQRMLELSVRCISYYSELLRDSAVRARFGWFIVRHVPAIPMIHLFRLLQTHTTGPSVDAAWALLHRTEGMGRTRKQFDAHYKGQGFHWLPTPEEPVLGDSTFLKAWEARKAAVGWGREDVEPEYIVEVKRRSEHAQRERERTLLTAAMPWGAEAGVGVSMGTNLGGGFDPTPPSAELDEDWEAWLRQLLGTSA
;
A
#
# COMPACT_ATOMS: atom_id res chain seq x y z
N MET A 1 20.80 32.75 -30.77
CA MET A 1 20.05 31.58 -30.28
C MET A 1 21.02 30.42 -30.27
N HIS A 2 21.77 30.23 -29.17
CA HIS A 2 22.74 29.14 -29.05
C HIS A 2 21.98 27.88 -28.62
N PHE A 3 21.83 26.93 -29.54
CA PHE A 3 21.45 25.57 -29.19
C PHE A 3 22.69 24.93 -28.55
N HIS A 4 22.68 24.80 -27.22
CA HIS A 4 23.57 23.86 -26.57
C HIS A 4 23.22 22.47 -27.11
N VAL A 5 24.13 21.91 -27.91
CA VAL A 5 24.11 20.48 -28.22
C VAL A 5 24.49 19.80 -26.91
N GLU A 6 23.48 19.38 -26.14
CA GLU A 6 23.70 18.54 -24.97
C GLU A 6 24.42 17.28 -25.46
N THR A 7 25.59 17.00 -24.89
CA THR A 7 26.36 15.80 -25.23
C THR A 7 25.60 14.57 -24.74
N GLY A 8 25.81 13.40 -25.36
CA GLY A 8 25.13 12.15 -24.97
C GLY A 8 25.29 11.81 -23.47
N GLY A 9 26.41 12.20 -22.85
CA GLY A 9 26.62 12.05 -21.41
C GLY A 9 25.68 12.89 -20.54
N GLU A 10 25.38 14.13 -20.93
CA GLU A 10 24.44 15.01 -20.23
C GLU A 10 22.99 14.49 -20.34
N SER A 11 22.66 13.82 -21.44
CA SER A 11 21.36 13.16 -21.66
C SER A 11 21.10 12.01 -20.69
N ILE A 12 22.08 11.10 -20.55
CA ILE A 12 22.00 9.97 -19.61
C ILE A 12 21.90 10.47 -18.18
N GLU A 13 22.80 11.38 -17.77
CA GLU A 13 22.85 11.88 -16.39
C GLU A 13 21.52 12.54 -16.00
N ALA A 14 20.96 13.37 -16.88
CA ALA A 14 19.66 13.99 -16.67
C ALA A 14 18.53 12.95 -16.53
N GLU A 15 18.58 11.85 -17.28
CA GLU A 15 17.60 10.78 -17.20
C GLU A 15 17.76 9.92 -15.94
N MET A 16 18.99 9.60 -15.53
CA MET A 16 19.27 8.92 -14.27
C MET A 16 18.79 9.75 -13.07
N HIS A 17 19.01 11.06 -13.08
CA HIS A 17 18.46 11.95 -12.05
C HIS A 17 16.92 11.96 -12.03
N ARG A 18 16.28 11.92 -13.21
CA ARG A 18 14.81 11.82 -13.29
C ARG A 18 14.31 10.51 -12.70
N ARG A 19 14.85 9.37 -13.14
CA ARG A 19 14.46 8.03 -12.63
C ARG A 19 14.66 7.93 -11.11
N THR A 20 15.81 8.38 -10.62
CA THR A 20 16.14 8.39 -9.19
C THR A 20 15.14 9.24 -8.40
N TRP A 21 14.81 10.45 -8.88
CA TRP A 21 13.85 11.33 -8.22
C TRP A 21 12.45 10.70 -8.10
N TRP A 22 11.97 10.09 -9.18
CA TRP A 22 10.67 9.42 -9.17
C TRP A 22 10.65 8.19 -8.27
N GLU A 23 11.76 7.46 -8.18
CA GLU A 23 11.86 6.34 -7.25
C GLU A 23 11.85 6.82 -5.79
N ILE A 24 12.61 7.87 -5.45
CA ILE A 24 12.57 8.51 -4.13
C ILE A 24 11.14 8.95 -3.80
N THR A 25 10.45 9.59 -4.74
CA THR A 25 9.08 10.07 -4.54
C THR A 25 8.12 8.90 -4.29
N THR A 26 8.29 7.79 -5.01
CA THR A 26 7.44 6.59 -4.85
C THR A 26 7.74 5.88 -3.52
N LEU A 27 9.00 5.84 -3.11
CA LEU A 27 9.42 5.26 -1.83
C LEU A 27 8.97 6.10 -0.63
N ASP A 28 9.03 7.44 -0.72
CA ASP A 28 8.42 8.33 0.27
C ASP A 28 6.93 8.02 0.37
N GLY A 29 6.20 8.02 -0.76
CA GLY A 29 4.77 7.75 -0.73
C GLY A 29 4.42 6.37 -0.13
N ARG A 30 5.22 5.35 -0.41
CA ARG A 30 5.04 4.03 0.21
C ARG A 30 5.35 4.04 1.71
N SER A 31 6.38 4.78 2.13
CA SER A 31 6.76 4.88 3.53
C SER A 31 5.71 5.63 4.34
N GLN A 32 5.16 6.70 3.79
CA GLN A 32 4.05 7.45 4.39
C GLN A 32 2.78 6.57 4.45
N GLU A 33 2.43 5.85 3.37
CA GLU A 33 1.29 4.91 3.39
C GLU A 33 1.39 3.89 4.54
N ILE A 34 2.59 3.38 4.79
CA ILE A 34 2.84 2.40 5.86
C ILE A 34 2.81 3.06 7.24
N ALA A 35 3.26 4.31 7.35
CA ALA A 35 3.18 5.08 8.58
C ALA A 35 1.75 5.61 8.86
N GLY A 36 0.77 5.37 7.98
CA GLY A 36 -0.56 5.99 8.08
C GLY A 36 -0.53 7.50 7.83
N LEU A 37 0.55 8.01 7.25
CA LEU A 37 0.80 9.42 6.99
C LEU A 37 0.59 9.78 5.52
N ASP A 38 0.51 11.09 5.28
CA ASP A 38 0.32 11.66 3.96
C ASP A 38 1.66 11.78 3.18
N PRO A 39 1.72 11.42 1.87
CA PRO A 39 2.91 11.57 1.04
C PRO A 39 3.32 13.04 0.84
N VAL A 40 4.45 13.44 1.45
CA VAL A 40 4.93 14.82 1.45
C VAL A 40 5.63 15.19 0.14
N LEU A 41 6.50 14.32 -0.39
CA LEU A 41 7.27 14.63 -1.59
C LEU A 41 6.40 14.62 -2.84
N LEU A 42 5.49 13.65 -2.94
CA LEU A 42 4.57 13.53 -4.07
C LEU A 42 3.64 14.75 -4.18
N ALA A 43 3.26 15.33 -3.05
CA ALA A 43 2.45 16.54 -3.01
C ALA A 43 3.20 17.80 -3.44
N ARG A 44 4.51 17.85 -3.18
CA ARG A 44 5.38 19.00 -3.51
C ARG A 44 6.17 18.80 -4.81
N ASN A 45 5.84 17.79 -5.61
CA ASN A 45 6.58 17.42 -6.82
C ASN A 45 6.36 18.40 -7.98
N VAL A 46 6.64 19.68 -7.76
CA VAL A 46 6.43 20.76 -8.72
C VAL A 46 7.36 20.56 -9.92
N GLN A 47 6.77 20.07 -11.01
CA GLN A 47 7.32 20.07 -12.37
C GLN A 47 8.52 19.17 -12.69
N ARG A 48 8.52 17.89 -12.29
CA ARG A 48 9.42 16.91 -12.93
C ARG A 48 8.67 16.10 -13.99
N ARG A 49 9.21 16.06 -15.21
CA ARG A 49 8.70 15.18 -16.28
C ARG A 49 8.82 13.72 -15.85
N VAL A 50 7.87 12.89 -16.25
CA VAL A 50 7.97 11.42 -16.14
C VAL A 50 9.26 10.98 -16.86
N PRO A 51 10.03 10.00 -16.32
CA PRO A 51 11.23 9.48 -16.95
C PRO A 51 10.89 8.88 -18.32
N ASN A 52 11.91 8.65 -19.13
CA ASN A 52 11.81 7.94 -20.39
C ASN A 52 12.14 6.44 -20.18
N ALA A 53 11.44 5.58 -20.88
CA ALA A 53 11.62 4.12 -20.82
C ALA A 53 12.74 3.60 -21.75
N LEU A 54 13.56 4.48 -22.33
CA LEU A 54 14.71 4.11 -23.17
C LEU A 54 15.77 3.35 -22.35
N SER A 55 16.49 2.43 -22.97
CA SER A 55 17.68 1.84 -22.34
C SER A 55 18.80 2.86 -22.17
N ASP A 56 19.71 2.60 -21.23
CA ASP A 56 20.87 3.47 -21.00
C ASP A 56 21.82 3.47 -22.20
N ASP A 57 21.92 2.36 -22.94
CA ASP A 57 22.71 2.26 -24.17
C ASP A 57 22.19 3.22 -25.24
N VAL A 58 20.87 3.30 -25.42
CA VAL A 58 20.24 4.20 -26.40
C VAL A 58 20.42 5.66 -26.01
N LEU A 59 20.39 5.96 -24.71
CA LEU A 59 20.69 7.30 -24.22
C LEU A 59 22.18 7.64 -24.44
N ALA A 60 23.08 6.67 -24.28
CA ALA A 60 24.52 6.83 -24.51
C ALA A 60 24.86 7.09 -25.98
N GLU A 61 24.10 6.51 -26.90
CA GLU A 61 24.20 6.77 -28.35
C GLU A 61 23.71 8.17 -28.75
N GLY A 62 23.23 8.98 -27.79
CA GLY A 62 22.84 10.37 -28.01
C GLY A 62 21.35 10.56 -28.27
N ALA A 63 20.50 9.56 -27.98
CA ALA A 63 19.05 9.75 -28.01
C ALA A 63 18.67 10.87 -27.03
N HIS A 64 17.93 11.87 -27.51
CA HIS A 64 17.55 13.00 -26.69
C HIS A 64 16.34 12.65 -25.81
N PRO A 65 16.37 12.96 -24.49
CA PRO A 65 15.24 12.67 -23.60
C PRO A 65 14.07 13.62 -23.81
N ARG A 66 14.25 14.64 -24.67
CA ARG A 66 13.34 15.76 -24.88
C ARG A 66 12.27 15.46 -25.93
N GLU A 67 12.48 14.46 -26.78
CA GLU A 67 11.45 14.04 -27.72
C GLU A 67 10.47 13.12 -26.99
N PRO A 68 9.17 13.45 -26.94
CA PRO A 68 8.17 12.47 -26.58
C PRO A 68 8.21 11.44 -27.71
N TYR A 69 8.99 10.37 -27.56
CA TYR A 69 8.96 9.27 -28.50
C TYR A 69 7.57 8.64 -28.39
N SER A 70 6.68 9.14 -29.24
CA SER A 70 5.35 8.66 -29.55
C SER A 70 5.39 7.38 -30.39
N GLN A 71 6.56 6.76 -30.51
CA GLN A 71 6.81 5.53 -31.27
C GLN A 71 6.85 4.32 -30.32
N PRO A 72 6.38 3.13 -30.76
CA PRO A 72 6.37 1.92 -29.96
C PRO A 72 7.81 1.57 -29.55
N GLN A 73 8.04 1.35 -28.25
CA GLN A 73 9.38 1.28 -27.66
C GLN A 73 10.09 -0.05 -28.00
N ALA A 74 10.49 -0.24 -29.26
CA ALA A 74 11.31 -1.38 -29.67
C ALA A 74 12.66 -1.44 -28.93
N SER A 75 13.08 -0.33 -28.32
CA SER A 75 14.33 -0.16 -27.56
C SER A 75 14.16 0.00 -26.05
N ALA A 76 12.94 -0.22 -25.52
CA ALA A 76 12.74 -0.16 -24.08
C ALA A 76 13.43 -1.33 -23.38
N SER A 77 14.29 -1.02 -22.41
CA SER A 77 14.78 -2.04 -21.48
C SER A 77 13.77 -2.25 -20.36
N LEU A 78 13.63 -3.49 -19.90
CA LEU A 78 12.76 -3.80 -18.76
C LEU A 78 13.19 -3.03 -17.49
N ASP A 79 14.49 -2.76 -17.35
CA ASP A 79 15.07 -1.98 -16.25
C ASP A 79 14.64 -0.50 -16.28
N ALA A 80 14.34 0.05 -17.45
CA ALA A 80 13.76 1.39 -17.59
C ALA A 80 12.22 1.38 -17.54
N LEU A 81 11.56 0.31 -17.98
CA LEU A 81 10.11 0.16 -17.98
C LEU A 81 9.51 0.09 -16.56
N PHE A 82 10.18 -0.58 -15.63
CA PHE A 82 9.70 -0.69 -14.26
C PHE A 82 9.61 0.67 -13.52
N PRO A 83 10.68 1.49 -13.46
CA PRO A 83 10.59 2.84 -12.88
C PRO A 83 9.67 3.75 -13.69
N TYR A 84 9.59 3.58 -15.01
CA TYR A 84 8.63 4.31 -15.84
C TYR A 84 7.18 4.04 -15.44
N MET A 85 6.80 2.77 -15.30
CA MET A 85 5.46 2.37 -14.85
C MET A 85 5.13 2.96 -13.48
N ARG A 86 6.05 2.89 -12.51
CA ARG A 86 5.86 3.49 -11.17
C ARG A 86 5.65 5.00 -11.26
N ALA A 87 6.44 5.68 -12.08
CA ALA A 87 6.31 7.11 -12.32
C ALA A 87 4.99 7.48 -13.00
N LEU A 88 4.43 6.64 -13.87
CA LEU A 88 3.11 6.87 -14.47
C LEU A 88 1.99 6.89 -13.43
N PHE A 89 2.02 5.99 -12.43
CA PHE A 89 1.07 6.02 -11.31
C PHE A 89 1.24 7.27 -10.45
N ALA A 90 2.48 7.64 -10.16
CA ALA A 90 2.78 8.81 -9.35
C ALA A 90 2.36 10.12 -10.07
N ASP A 91 2.62 10.24 -11.38
CA ASP A 91 2.14 11.34 -12.24
C ASP A 91 0.61 11.38 -12.29
N PHE A 92 -0.05 10.22 -12.46
CA PHE A 92 -1.51 10.13 -12.41
C PHE A 92 -2.08 10.68 -11.10
N ALA A 93 -1.60 10.19 -9.95
CA ALA A 93 -2.05 10.65 -8.64
C ALA A 93 -1.79 12.16 -8.46
N GLN A 94 -0.64 12.66 -8.91
CA GLN A 94 -0.30 14.08 -8.86
C GLN A 94 -1.23 14.94 -9.71
N ARG A 95 -1.54 14.53 -10.94
CA ARG A 95 -2.51 15.23 -11.80
C ARG A 95 -3.89 15.22 -11.17
N CYS A 96 -4.28 14.09 -10.58
CA CYS A 96 -5.56 14.00 -9.91
C CYS A 96 -5.67 15.04 -8.77
N ARG A 97 -4.64 15.15 -7.92
CA ARG A 97 -4.57 16.20 -6.88
C ARG A 97 -4.67 17.60 -7.46
N ALA A 98 -3.86 17.91 -8.48
CA ALA A 98 -3.81 19.25 -9.05
C ALA A 98 -5.15 19.68 -9.64
N GLU A 99 -5.84 18.77 -10.35
CA GLU A 99 -7.18 19.02 -10.88
C GLU A 99 -8.21 19.22 -9.76
N GLN A 100 -8.19 18.38 -8.73
CA GLN A 100 -9.10 18.49 -7.58
C GLN A 100 -8.89 19.80 -6.80
N ALA A 101 -7.65 20.20 -6.58
CA ALA A 101 -7.31 21.46 -5.92
C ALA A 101 -7.86 22.68 -6.69
N ARG A 102 -7.77 22.65 -8.04
CA ARG A 102 -8.36 23.71 -8.89
C ARG A 102 -9.89 23.77 -8.82
N GLN A 103 -10.54 22.67 -8.46
CA GLN A 103 -11.99 22.56 -8.31
C GLN A 103 -12.46 22.84 -6.86
N GLY A 104 -11.59 23.37 -6.00
CA GLY A 104 -11.92 23.69 -4.60
C GLY A 104 -11.96 22.48 -3.67
N GLY A 105 -11.40 21.35 -4.09
CA GLY A 105 -11.30 20.15 -3.31
C GLY A 105 -10.32 20.23 -2.15
N LEU A 106 -10.66 19.62 -1.01
CA LEU A 106 -9.66 19.21 -0.02
C LEU A 106 -8.83 18.07 -0.63
N THR A 107 -7.53 18.30 -0.79
CA THR A 107 -6.60 17.26 -1.28
C THR A 107 -6.25 16.34 -0.11
N ALA A 108 -6.90 15.18 -0.03
CA ALA A 108 -6.31 14.04 0.67
C ALA A 108 -5.07 13.58 -0.12
N MET A 109 -4.01 13.14 0.57
CA MET A 109 -2.71 12.90 -0.07
C MET A 109 -2.49 11.40 -0.33
N GLY A 110 -2.10 11.05 -1.55
CA GLY A 110 -1.84 9.66 -2.00
C GLY A 110 -3.07 9.11 -2.71
N MET A 111 -3.03 7.90 -3.31
CA MET A 111 -4.11 7.34 -4.17
C MET A 111 -5.55 7.42 -3.62
N PHE A 112 -5.69 7.76 -2.34
CA PHE A 112 -6.86 8.34 -1.71
C PHE A 112 -7.47 9.57 -2.44
N GLU A 113 -6.83 10.21 -3.42
CA GLU A 113 -7.49 11.23 -4.26
C GLU A 113 -8.77 10.70 -4.92
N LEU A 114 -8.77 9.42 -5.28
CA LEU A 114 -9.93 8.78 -5.88
C LEU A 114 -11.05 8.52 -4.87
N SER A 115 -10.79 8.66 -3.57
CA SER A 115 -11.83 8.55 -2.54
C SER A 115 -12.62 9.86 -2.33
N THR A 116 -12.16 11.00 -2.87
CA THR A 116 -12.81 12.31 -2.64
C THR A 116 -14.14 12.44 -3.40
N PRO A 117 -15.13 13.20 -2.89
CA PRO A 117 -16.44 13.33 -3.52
C PRO A 117 -16.51 14.27 -4.73
N ILE A 118 -15.39 14.91 -5.11
CA ILE A 118 -15.37 15.98 -6.11
C ILE A 118 -15.77 15.47 -7.49
N TRP A 119 -15.33 14.26 -7.83
CA TRP A 119 -15.68 13.59 -9.06
C TRP A 119 -16.71 12.51 -8.82
N THR A 120 -17.59 12.34 -9.79
CA THR A 120 -18.48 11.19 -9.86
C THR A 120 -17.68 9.89 -9.99
N LEU A 121 -18.27 8.76 -9.58
CA LEU A 121 -17.64 7.45 -9.75
C LEU A 121 -17.27 7.19 -11.23
N THR A 122 -18.14 7.57 -12.16
CA THR A 122 -17.89 7.41 -13.60
C THR A 122 -16.65 8.18 -14.05
N GLU A 123 -16.50 9.43 -13.63
CA GLU A 123 -15.33 10.26 -13.96
C GLU A 123 -14.02 9.71 -13.38
N LYS A 124 -14.07 9.12 -12.18
CA LYS A 124 -12.93 8.46 -11.56
C LYS A 124 -12.53 7.20 -12.33
N LEU A 125 -13.50 6.35 -12.66
CA LEU A 125 -13.26 5.12 -13.42
C LEU A 125 -12.71 5.42 -14.81
N HIS A 126 -13.29 6.40 -15.51
CA HIS A 126 -12.79 6.80 -16.82
C HIS A 126 -11.32 7.24 -16.79
N ARG A 127 -10.92 8.02 -15.78
CA ARG A 127 -9.51 8.42 -15.60
C ARG A 127 -8.58 7.22 -15.36
N ILE A 128 -9.04 6.22 -14.62
CA ILE A 128 -8.29 4.99 -14.41
C ILE A 128 -8.20 4.18 -15.70
N ASP A 129 -9.27 4.14 -16.51
CA ASP A 129 -9.27 3.44 -17.80
C ASP A 129 -8.29 4.10 -18.78
N VAL A 130 -8.17 5.44 -18.76
CA VAL A 130 -7.13 6.15 -19.54
C VAL A 130 -5.72 5.78 -19.07
N LEU A 131 -5.49 5.65 -17.76
CA LEU A 131 -4.22 5.18 -17.22
C LEU A 131 -3.91 3.73 -17.64
N GLU A 132 -4.89 2.84 -17.56
CA GLU A 132 -4.75 1.44 -17.98
C GLU A 132 -4.43 1.33 -19.46
N ALA A 133 -5.14 2.06 -20.33
CA ALA A 133 -4.86 2.09 -21.77
C ALA A 133 -3.43 2.60 -22.05
N ARG A 134 -2.97 3.59 -21.28
CA ARG A 134 -1.60 4.10 -21.39
C ARG A 134 -0.56 3.06 -20.94
N LEU A 135 -0.79 2.37 -19.83
CA LEU A 135 0.09 1.29 -19.36
C LEU A 135 0.14 0.13 -20.35
N GLU A 136 -0.99 -0.27 -20.92
CA GLU A 136 -1.04 -1.30 -21.94
C GLU A 136 -0.20 -0.91 -23.16
N ALA A 137 -0.42 0.30 -23.67
CA ALA A 137 0.23 0.80 -24.87
C ALA A 137 1.73 1.08 -24.69
N GLN A 138 2.18 1.47 -23.49
CA GLN A 138 3.55 1.97 -23.26
C GLN A 138 4.40 1.03 -22.38
N VAL A 139 3.79 0.05 -21.70
CA VAL A 139 4.50 -0.82 -20.74
C VAL A 139 4.16 -2.30 -20.95
N PHE A 140 2.90 -2.71 -20.77
CA PHE A 140 2.56 -4.14 -20.69
C PHE A 140 2.78 -4.88 -22.00
N ARG A 141 2.51 -4.24 -23.15
CA ARG A 141 2.78 -4.83 -24.47
C ARG A 141 4.25 -5.16 -24.73
N HIS A 142 5.18 -4.54 -23.97
CA HIS A 142 6.62 -4.73 -24.07
C HIS A 142 7.15 -5.76 -23.06
N CYS A 143 6.30 -6.26 -22.17
CA CYS A 143 6.65 -7.26 -21.16
C CYS A 143 6.60 -8.67 -21.77
N GLY A 144 7.65 -9.46 -21.53
CA GLY A 144 7.78 -10.85 -21.97
C GLY A 144 7.50 -11.88 -20.86
N PRO A 145 7.93 -13.14 -21.06
CA PRO A 145 7.72 -14.20 -20.08
C PRO A 145 8.80 -14.25 -18.99
N ASP A 146 9.67 -13.25 -18.83
CA ASP A 146 10.69 -13.24 -17.79
C ASP A 146 10.17 -12.73 -16.43
N SER A 147 10.97 -12.89 -15.37
CA SER A 147 10.57 -12.54 -14.00
C SER A 147 10.33 -11.03 -13.79
N LEU A 148 11.08 -10.15 -14.47
CA LEU A 148 10.91 -8.71 -14.30
C LEU A 148 9.65 -8.24 -15.04
N SER A 149 9.41 -8.76 -16.24
CA SER A 149 8.15 -8.55 -16.96
C SER A 149 6.93 -8.97 -16.14
N ARG A 150 6.95 -10.17 -15.54
CA ARG A 150 5.87 -10.62 -14.67
C ARG A 150 5.69 -9.74 -13.44
N LEU A 151 6.78 -9.24 -12.85
CA LEU A 151 6.70 -8.25 -11.76
C LEU A 151 6.03 -6.95 -12.23
N ILE A 152 6.45 -6.39 -13.36
CA ILE A 152 5.90 -5.15 -13.93
C ILE A 152 4.39 -5.30 -14.14
N VAL A 153 3.97 -6.36 -14.83
CA VAL A 153 2.56 -6.61 -15.14
C VAL A 153 1.78 -6.88 -13.86
N GLY A 154 2.19 -7.84 -13.04
CA GLY A 154 1.44 -8.20 -11.82
C GLY A 154 1.33 -7.04 -10.83
N PHE A 155 2.40 -6.28 -10.63
CA PHE A 155 2.37 -5.13 -9.73
C PHE A 155 1.56 -3.97 -10.31
N GLY A 156 1.72 -3.65 -11.61
CA GLY A 156 0.94 -2.62 -12.29
C GLY A 156 -0.56 -2.94 -12.30
N SER A 157 -0.94 -4.18 -12.60
CA SER A 157 -2.33 -4.65 -12.54
C SER A 157 -2.89 -4.59 -11.12
N SER A 158 -2.08 -4.90 -10.10
CA SER A 158 -2.49 -4.72 -8.70
C SER A 158 -2.73 -3.26 -8.34
N LEU A 159 -1.92 -2.32 -8.84
CA LEU A 159 -2.11 -0.90 -8.59
C LEU A 159 -3.36 -0.36 -9.30
N LEU A 160 -3.68 -0.81 -10.51
CA LEU A 160 -4.92 -0.48 -11.21
C LEU A 160 -6.16 -0.98 -10.46
N ALA A 161 -6.12 -2.24 -10.00
CA ALA A 161 -7.20 -2.80 -9.19
C ALA A 161 -7.39 -2.01 -7.88
N LYS A 162 -6.29 -1.62 -7.22
CA LYS A 162 -6.30 -0.76 -6.02
C LYS A 162 -6.91 0.62 -6.33
N ALA A 163 -6.56 1.24 -7.45
CA ALA A 163 -7.12 2.53 -7.87
C ALA A 163 -8.65 2.45 -8.02
N ARG A 164 -9.15 1.42 -8.71
CA ARG A 164 -10.59 1.20 -8.89
C ARG A 164 -11.30 0.95 -7.57
N MET A 165 -10.68 0.18 -6.68
CA MET A 165 -11.22 -0.08 -5.36
C MET A 165 -11.34 1.21 -4.55
N LEU A 166 -10.33 2.08 -4.57
CA LEU A 166 -10.36 3.38 -3.87
C LEU A 166 -11.42 4.33 -4.44
N ALA A 167 -11.65 4.31 -5.76
CA ALA A 167 -12.73 5.06 -6.39
C ALA A 167 -14.12 4.59 -5.89
N ILE A 168 -14.32 3.28 -5.80
CA ILE A 168 -15.56 2.69 -5.27
C ILE A 168 -15.72 2.97 -3.77
N LEU A 169 -14.64 2.87 -2.98
CA LEU A 169 -14.67 3.16 -1.55
C LEU A 169 -15.17 4.58 -1.25
N GLY A 170 -14.73 5.56 -2.05
CA GLY A 170 -15.22 6.95 -1.94
C GLY A 170 -16.73 7.05 -2.19
N GLU A 171 -17.24 6.40 -3.24
CA GLU A 171 -18.68 6.38 -3.53
C GLU A 171 -19.47 5.61 -2.46
N GLU A 172 -18.97 4.46 -2.01
CA GLU A 172 -19.58 3.64 -0.94
C GLU A 172 -19.72 4.45 0.34
N SER A 173 -18.67 5.16 0.75
CA SER A 173 -18.67 6.02 1.93
C SER A 173 -19.69 7.17 1.82
N LEU A 174 -19.82 7.77 0.63
CA LEU A 174 -20.80 8.83 0.40
C LEU A 174 -22.24 8.30 0.40
N GLN A 175 -22.47 7.14 -0.21
CA GLN A 175 -23.78 6.51 -0.22
C GLN A 175 -24.19 6.09 1.20
N ALA A 176 -23.29 5.44 1.95
CA ALA A 176 -23.54 5.05 3.35
C ALA A 176 -23.95 6.24 4.23
N ARG A 177 -23.29 7.40 4.07
CA ARG A 177 -23.66 8.64 4.78
C ARG A 177 -25.04 9.18 4.37
N ARG A 178 -25.38 9.12 3.08
CA ARG A 178 -26.68 9.58 2.56
C ARG A 178 -27.83 8.68 2.97
N THR A 179 -27.58 7.37 3.04
CA THR A 179 -28.61 6.36 3.30
C THR A 179 -28.57 5.89 4.75
N ALA A 180 -28.21 6.75 5.70
CA ALA A 180 -27.89 6.47 7.12
C ALA A 180 -28.86 5.56 7.92
N ARG A 181 -29.96 5.08 7.33
CA ARG A 181 -30.91 4.10 7.89
C ARG A 181 -31.39 2.99 6.95
N ARG A 182 -30.99 2.94 5.67
CA ARG A 182 -31.44 1.90 4.73
C ARG A 182 -30.31 1.43 3.83
N GLU A 183 -30.04 0.13 3.87
CA GLU A 183 -29.27 -0.52 2.82
C GLU A 183 -30.04 -0.42 1.51
N THR A 184 -29.36 0.04 0.47
CA THR A 184 -29.92 0.14 -0.87
C THR A 184 -29.23 -0.87 -1.76
N HIS A 185 -29.94 -1.36 -2.79
CA HIS A 185 -29.34 -2.24 -3.81
C HIS A 185 -28.07 -1.61 -4.42
N LYS A 186 -28.01 -0.28 -4.52
CA LYS A 186 -26.84 0.44 -5.01
C LYS A 186 -25.64 0.33 -4.06
N LEU A 187 -25.85 0.44 -2.74
CA LEU A 187 -24.79 0.30 -1.76
C LEU A 187 -24.22 -1.13 -1.75
N GLU A 188 -25.10 -2.12 -1.88
CA GLU A 188 -24.71 -3.53 -1.95
C GLU A 188 -23.92 -3.85 -3.21
N ASP A 189 -24.33 -3.32 -4.38
CA ASP A 189 -23.54 -3.44 -5.62
C ASP A 189 -22.12 -2.88 -5.48
N LEU A 190 -21.96 -1.72 -4.82
CA LEU A 190 -20.65 -1.12 -4.56
C LEU A 190 -19.79 -2.01 -3.65
N ARG A 191 -20.39 -2.59 -2.60
CA ARG A 191 -19.70 -3.50 -1.67
C ARG A 191 -19.26 -4.78 -2.36
N GLN A 192 -20.13 -5.37 -3.19
CA GLN A 192 -19.81 -6.56 -3.97
C GLN A 192 -18.66 -6.31 -4.95
N ARG A 193 -18.69 -5.20 -5.69
CA ARG A 193 -17.59 -4.81 -6.59
C ARG A 193 -16.29 -4.52 -5.84
N MET A 194 -16.36 -3.92 -4.66
CA MET A 194 -15.19 -3.68 -3.82
C MET A 194 -14.59 -4.99 -3.30
N LEU A 195 -15.43 -5.96 -2.92
CA LEU A 195 -14.99 -7.30 -2.53
C LEU A 195 -14.20 -7.96 -3.68
N GLU A 196 -14.78 -7.96 -4.90
CA GLU A 196 -14.14 -8.53 -6.08
C GLU A 196 -12.80 -7.86 -6.43
N LEU A 197 -12.73 -6.54 -6.36
CA LEU A 197 -11.48 -5.80 -6.60
C LEU A 197 -10.45 -6.06 -5.51
N SER A 198 -10.88 -6.20 -4.25
CA SER A 198 -9.97 -6.53 -3.14
C SER A 198 -9.36 -7.92 -3.33
N VAL A 199 -10.19 -8.91 -3.68
CA VAL A 199 -9.74 -10.26 -4.04
C VAL A 199 -8.77 -10.21 -5.22
N ARG A 200 -9.06 -9.43 -6.26
CA ARG A 200 -8.18 -9.28 -7.43
C ARG A 200 -6.84 -8.62 -7.09
N CYS A 201 -6.81 -7.61 -6.23
CA CYS A 201 -5.54 -7.03 -5.76
C CYS A 201 -4.69 -8.08 -5.03
N ILE A 202 -5.31 -8.83 -4.12
CA ILE A 202 -4.62 -9.83 -3.31
C ILE A 202 -4.19 -11.02 -4.18
N SER A 203 -4.94 -11.37 -5.23
CA SER A 203 -4.58 -12.46 -6.13
C SER A 203 -3.31 -12.14 -6.92
N TYR A 204 -3.20 -10.95 -7.50
CA TYR A 204 -1.96 -10.54 -8.18
C TYR A 204 -0.75 -10.58 -7.25
N TYR A 205 -0.92 -10.09 -6.02
CA TYR A 205 0.12 -10.17 -4.99
C TYR A 205 0.50 -11.62 -4.65
N SER A 206 -0.49 -12.49 -4.46
CA SER A 206 -0.30 -13.91 -4.15
C SER A 206 0.40 -14.65 -5.29
N GLU A 207 0.05 -14.37 -6.54
CA GLU A 207 0.69 -14.91 -7.73
C GLU A 207 2.18 -14.53 -7.81
N LEU A 208 2.50 -13.25 -7.60
CA LEU A 208 3.87 -12.75 -7.58
C LEU A 208 4.72 -13.42 -6.48
N LEU A 209 4.15 -13.60 -5.28
CA LEU A 209 4.84 -14.30 -4.19
C LEU A 209 5.07 -15.78 -4.48
N ARG A 210 4.13 -16.45 -5.16
CA ARG A 210 4.21 -17.88 -5.44
C ARG A 210 5.17 -18.19 -6.58
N ASP A 211 5.38 -17.24 -7.49
CA ASP A 211 6.37 -17.38 -8.55
C ASP A 211 7.79 -17.43 -7.97
N SER A 212 8.46 -18.58 -8.09
CA SER A 212 9.79 -18.78 -7.52
C SER A 212 10.85 -17.88 -8.15
N ALA A 213 10.76 -17.59 -9.45
CA ALA A 213 11.76 -16.78 -10.15
C ALA A 213 11.60 -15.29 -9.79
N VAL A 214 10.36 -14.81 -9.71
CA VAL A 214 10.07 -13.45 -9.25
C VAL A 214 10.44 -13.31 -7.78
N ARG A 215 10.01 -14.24 -6.92
CA ARG A 215 10.29 -14.20 -5.48
C ARG A 215 11.79 -14.26 -5.18
N ALA A 216 12.57 -15.07 -5.90
CA ALA A 216 14.01 -15.17 -5.68
C ALA A 216 14.76 -13.86 -5.95
N ARG A 217 14.32 -13.08 -6.96
CA ARG A 217 15.00 -11.85 -7.36
C ARG A 217 14.40 -10.57 -6.75
N PHE A 218 13.09 -10.56 -6.54
CA PHE A 218 12.32 -9.37 -6.19
C PHE A 218 11.41 -9.57 -4.98
N GLY A 219 11.54 -10.66 -4.22
CA GLY A 219 10.68 -10.90 -3.08
C GLY A 219 10.76 -9.82 -2.00
N TRP A 220 11.92 -9.18 -1.81
CA TRP A 220 12.08 -8.01 -0.94
C TRP A 220 11.11 -6.88 -1.34
N PHE A 221 10.97 -6.63 -2.64
CA PHE A 221 10.10 -5.60 -3.19
C PHE A 221 8.64 -5.98 -2.96
N ILE A 222 8.28 -7.22 -3.27
CA ILE A 222 6.90 -7.71 -3.14
C ILE A 222 6.46 -7.62 -1.67
N VAL A 223 7.26 -8.16 -0.74
CA VAL A 223 6.95 -8.12 0.70
C VAL A 223 6.80 -6.68 1.21
N ARG A 224 7.55 -5.72 0.66
CA ARG A 224 7.39 -4.30 1.01
C ARG A 224 6.09 -3.68 0.48
N HIS A 225 5.52 -4.22 -0.59
CA HIS A 225 4.33 -3.71 -1.25
C HIS A 225 3.07 -4.57 -1.01
N VAL A 226 2.95 -5.17 0.17
CA VAL A 226 1.71 -5.83 0.62
C VAL A 226 0.50 -4.90 0.41
N PRO A 227 -0.58 -5.37 -0.25
CA PRO A 227 -1.77 -4.58 -0.51
C PRO A 227 -2.65 -4.48 0.75
N ALA A 228 -2.12 -3.80 1.77
CA ALA A 228 -2.73 -3.70 3.10
C ALA A 228 -4.14 -3.08 3.05
N ILE A 229 -4.32 -1.98 2.31
CA ILE A 229 -5.62 -1.32 2.19
C ILE A 229 -6.68 -2.27 1.58
N PRO A 230 -6.45 -2.93 0.43
CA PRO A 230 -7.35 -3.98 -0.05
C PRO A 230 -7.65 -5.10 0.95
N MET A 231 -6.67 -5.56 1.73
CA MET A 231 -6.88 -6.59 2.74
C MET A 231 -7.80 -6.12 3.87
N ILE A 232 -7.56 -4.93 4.42
CA ILE A 232 -8.39 -4.35 5.48
C ILE A 232 -9.86 -4.24 5.04
N HIS A 233 -10.10 -3.72 3.84
CA HIS A 233 -11.46 -3.60 3.32
C HIS A 233 -12.09 -4.95 2.99
N LEU A 234 -11.31 -5.92 2.51
CA LEU A 234 -11.80 -7.29 2.37
C LEU A 234 -12.27 -7.83 3.73
N PHE A 235 -11.45 -7.72 4.78
CA PHE A 235 -11.82 -8.21 6.12
C PHE A 235 -13.04 -7.49 6.68
N ARG A 236 -13.17 -6.18 6.42
CA ARG A 236 -14.38 -5.42 6.77
C ARG A 236 -15.61 -6.01 6.09
N LEU A 237 -15.56 -6.26 4.79
CA LEU A 237 -16.69 -6.78 4.03
C LEU A 237 -17.04 -8.22 4.43
N LEU A 238 -16.05 -9.06 4.73
CA LEU A 238 -16.25 -10.44 5.15
C LEU A 238 -16.91 -10.58 6.54
N GLN A 239 -16.92 -9.53 7.36
CA GLN A 239 -17.69 -9.53 8.62
C GLN A 239 -19.21 -9.52 8.38
N THR A 240 -19.66 -8.87 7.30
CA THR A 240 -21.09 -8.76 6.98
C THR A 240 -21.51 -9.70 5.85
N HIS A 241 -20.60 -10.00 4.92
CA HIS A 241 -20.79 -10.94 3.82
C HIS A 241 -20.13 -12.26 4.20
N THR A 242 -20.91 -13.14 4.80
CA THR A 242 -20.40 -14.37 5.41
C THR A 242 -20.51 -15.60 4.51
N THR A 243 -21.36 -15.54 3.47
CA THR A 243 -21.63 -16.64 2.55
C THR A 243 -21.75 -16.16 1.11
N GLY A 244 -21.59 -17.08 0.16
CA GLY A 244 -21.76 -16.84 -1.27
C GLY A 244 -20.47 -17.01 -2.08
N PRO A 245 -20.57 -17.11 -3.43
CA PRO A 245 -19.45 -17.50 -4.27
C PRO A 245 -18.23 -16.57 -4.16
N SER A 246 -18.46 -15.26 -4.09
CA SER A 246 -17.40 -14.26 -3.98
C SER A 246 -16.71 -14.29 -2.62
N VAL A 247 -17.46 -14.58 -1.55
CA VAL A 247 -16.94 -14.77 -0.19
C VAL A 247 -16.10 -16.04 -0.15
N ASP A 248 -16.57 -17.14 -0.72
CA ASP A 248 -15.82 -18.39 -0.78
C ASP A 248 -14.53 -18.27 -1.60
N ALA A 249 -14.58 -17.55 -2.71
CA ALA A 249 -13.39 -17.22 -3.49
C ALA A 249 -12.37 -16.40 -2.68
N ALA A 250 -12.84 -15.45 -1.85
CA ALA A 250 -11.99 -14.67 -0.97
C ALA A 250 -11.32 -15.53 0.10
N TRP A 251 -12.07 -16.39 0.80
CA TRP A 251 -11.51 -17.28 1.81
C TRP A 251 -10.57 -18.32 1.21
N ALA A 252 -10.90 -18.87 0.03
CA ALA A 252 -10.00 -19.75 -0.70
C ALA A 252 -8.70 -19.04 -1.11
N LEU A 253 -8.77 -17.76 -1.48
CA LEU A 253 -7.58 -16.95 -1.75
C LEU A 253 -6.76 -16.73 -0.48
N LEU A 254 -7.38 -16.35 0.64
CA LEU A 254 -6.69 -16.16 1.91
C LEU A 254 -6.02 -17.44 2.39
N HIS A 255 -6.70 -18.59 2.22
CA HIS A 255 -6.14 -19.92 2.48
C HIS A 255 -4.97 -20.24 1.54
N ARG A 256 -5.08 -20.02 0.23
CA ARG A 256 -3.93 -20.19 -0.70
C ARG A 256 -2.77 -19.24 -0.39
N THR A 257 -3.11 -18.11 0.22
CA THR A 257 -2.18 -17.09 0.68
C THR A 257 -1.81 -17.29 2.16
N GLU A 258 -2.08 -18.47 2.76
CA GLU A 258 -1.53 -18.93 4.05
C GLU A 258 -0.02 -18.72 4.14
N GLY A 259 0.64 -18.73 2.98
CA GLY A 259 2.03 -18.37 2.79
C GLY A 259 2.39 -16.91 3.11
N MET A 260 1.48 -15.96 3.36
CA MET A 260 1.85 -14.59 3.72
C MET A 260 2.62 -14.56 5.04
N GLY A 261 2.15 -15.27 6.07
CA GLY A 261 2.85 -15.39 7.35
C GLY A 261 4.14 -16.22 7.25
N ARG A 262 4.13 -17.32 6.47
CA ARG A 262 5.32 -18.20 6.31
C ARG A 262 6.40 -17.58 5.42
N THR A 263 6.03 -16.97 4.30
CA THR A 263 6.95 -16.27 3.39
C THR A 263 7.55 -15.08 4.11
N ARG A 264 6.77 -14.33 4.88
CA ARG A 264 7.30 -13.31 5.79
C ARG A 264 8.32 -13.87 6.78
N LYS A 265 8.00 -14.92 7.53
CA LYS A 265 8.96 -15.57 8.47
C LYS A 265 10.23 -16.04 7.76
N GLN A 266 10.12 -16.55 6.52
CA GLN A 266 11.27 -16.96 5.70
C GLN A 266 12.10 -15.76 5.22
N PHE A 267 11.46 -14.67 4.82
CA PHE A 267 12.12 -13.42 4.44
C PHE A 267 12.79 -12.76 5.65
N ASP A 268 12.07 -12.61 6.77
CA ASP A 268 12.61 -12.09 8.02
C ASP A 268 13.81 -12.94 8.48
N ALA A 269 13.74 -14.28 8.38
CA ALA A 269 14.86 -15.15 8.69
C ALA A 269 16.05 -14.99 7.71
N HIS A 270 15.79 -14.76 6.42
CA HIS A 270 16.83 -14.55 5.40
C HIS A 270 17.51 -13.18 5.51
N TYR A 271 16.78 -12.15 5.98
CA TYR A 271 17.27 -10.77 6.13
C TYR A 271 17.52 -10.36 7.59
N LYS A 272 17.52 -11.32 8.54
CA LYS A 272 17.86 -11.09 9.95
C LYS A 272 19.19 -10.34 10.06
N GLY A 273 19.16 -9.14 10.64
CA GLY A 273 20.34 -8.28 10.83
C GLY A 273 20.49 -7.13 9.83
N GLN A 274 19.66 -7.02 8.79
CA GLN A 274 19.73 -5.94 7.81
C GLN A 274 18.78 -4.74 8.08
N GLY A 275 18.33 -4.55 9.33
CA GLY A 275 17.65 -3.32 9.72
C GLY A 275 16.23 -3.12 9.19
N PHE A 276 15.59 -4.13 8.58
CA PHE A 276 14.20 -4.05 8.11
C PHE A 276 13.19 -4.23 9.27
N HIS A 277 13.25 -3.37 10.30
CA HIS A 277 12.50 -3.48 11.56
C HIS A 277 11.03 -3.01 11.53
N TRP A 278 10.55 -2.49 10.39
CA TRP A 278 9.24 -1.82 10.28
C TRP A 278 8.08 -2.68 9.74
N LEU A 279 8.29 -3.98 9.57
CA LEU A 279 7.21 -4.94 9.39
C LEU A 279 6.94 -5.49 10.80
N PRO A 280 5.77 -5.25 11.43
CA PRO A 280 5.54 -5.54 12.86
C PRO A 280 6.02 -6.94 13.20
N THR A 281 6.98 -7.13 14.10
CA THR A 281 7.66 -8.43 14.33
C THR A 281 6.68 -9.62 14.37
N PRO A 282 7.11 -10.89 14.20
CA PRO A 282 6.21 -12.05 14.31
C PRO A 282 5.36 -12.11 15.61
N GLU A 283 5.65 -11.24 16.57
CA GLU A 283 5.06 -11.06 17.89
C GLU A 283 4.14 -9.83 18.00
N GLU A 284 4.17 -8.91 17.02
CA GLU A 284 3.30 -7.74 16.93
C GLU A 284 2.07 -8.03 16.04
N PRO A 285 0.90 -7.44 16.36
CA PRO A 285 -0.31 -7.65 15.59
C PRO A 285 -0.14 -7.04 14.19
N VAL A 286 -0.53 -7.79 13.16
CA VAL A 286 -0.55 -7.24 11.79
C VAL A 286 -1.79 -6.37 11.64
N LEU A 287 -1.64 -5.29 10.88
CA LEU A 287 -2.74 -4.40 10.52
C LEU A 287 -3.98 -5.21 10.07
N GLY A 288 -5.07 -5.09 10.84
CA GLY A 288 -6.33 -5.77 10.56
C GLY A 288 -6.49 -7.17 11.16
N ASP A 289 -5.57 -7.67 12.00
CA ASP A 289 -5.70 -8.98 12.66
C ASP A 289 -7.02 -9.12 13.45
N SER A 290 -7.42 -8.07 14.20
CA SER A 290 -8.70 -8.09 14.94
C SER A 290 -9.91 -8.11 14.01
N THR A 291 -9.90 -7.30 12.95
CA THR A 291 -10.92 -7.23 11.89
C THR A 291 -11.04 -8.57 11.16
N PHE A 292 -9.90 -9.21 10.89
CA PHE A 292 -9.82 -10.51 10.25
C PHE A 292 -10.37 -11.63 11.14
N LEU A 293 -10.01 -11.65 12.43
CA LEU A 293 -10.58 -12.62 13.38
C LEU A 293 -12.09 -12.43 13.54
N LYS A 294 -12.60 -11.19 13.59
CA LYS A 294 -14.05 -10.93 13.58
C LYS A 294 -14.72 -11.47 12.32
N ALA A 295 -14.11 -11.26 11.15
CA ALA A 295 -14.62 -11.80 9.89
C ALA A 295 -14.68 -13.34 9.89
N TRP A 296 -13.65 -13.96 10.48
CA TRP A 296 -13.61 -15.41 10.62
C TRP A 296 -14.70 -15.95 11.54
N GLU A 297 -14.89 -15.35 12.72
CA GLU A 297 -15.96 -15.75 13.63
C GLU A 297 -17.35 -15.57 13.00
N ALA A 298 -17.56 -14.50 12.23
CA ALA A 298 -18.80 -14.29 11.47
C ALA A 298 -19.03 -15.38 10.41
N ARG A 299 -17.98 -15.77 9.66
CA ARG A 299 -18.07 -16.90 8.72
C ARG A 299 -18.38 -18.20 9.43
N LYS A 300 -17.66 -18.52 10.51
CA LYS A 300 -17.89 -19.75 11.29
C LYS A 300 -19.33 -19.87 11.77
N ALA A 301 -19.88 -18.78 12.32
CA ALA A 301 -21.28 -18.74 12.74
C ALA A 301 -22.25 -18.98 11.58
N ALA A 302 -21.99 -18.41 10.41
CA ALA A 302 -22.86 -18.52 9.24
C ALA A 302 -22.83 -19.91 8.58
N VAL A 303 -21.68 -20.58 8.55
CA VAL A 303 -21.53 -21.92 7.94
C VAL A 303 -21.85 -23.05 8.91
N GLY A 304 -22.21 -22.74 10.17
CA GLY A 304 -22.51 -23.74 11.19
C GLY A 304 -21.28 -24.54 11.63
N TRP A 305 -20.11 -23.91 11.59
CA TRP A 305 -18.82 -24.54 11.95
C TRP A 305 -18.88 -25.05 13.41
N GLY A 306 -18.75 -26.36 13.59
CA GLY A 306 -18.91 -27.06 14.86
C GLY A 306 -17.63 -27.10 15.69
N ARG A 307 -17.71 -27.70 16.89
CA ARG A 307 -16.55 -27.92 17.78
C ARG A 307 -15.56 -28.97 17.26
N GLU A 308 -15.99 -29.84 16.37
CA GLU A 308 -15.17 -30.94 15.83
C GLU A 308 -14.39 -30.54 14.58
N ASP A 309 -14.76 -29.43 13.95
CA ASP A 309 -14.13 -28.96 12.73
C ASP A 309 -12.80 -28.26 13.04
N VAL A 310 -11.73 -28.68 12.38
CA VAL A 310 -10.38 -28.17 12.62
C VAL A 310 -10.22 -26.76 12.06
N GLU A 311 -9.89 -25.81 12.94
CA GLU A 311 -9.61 -24.43 12.55
C GLU A 311 -8.31 -24.37 11.71
N PRO A 312 -8.29 -23.63 10.58
CA PRO A 312 -7.09 -23.56 9.74
C PRO A 312 -5.88 -22.98 10.47
N GLU A 313 -4.69 -23.47 10.15
CA GLU A 313 -3.44 -23.13 10.85
C GLU A 313 -3.14 -21.62 10.86
N TYR A 314 -3.42 -20.91 9.76
CA TYR A 314 -3.22 -19.45 9.70
C TYR A 314 -4.13 -18.68 10.64
N ILE A 315 -5.34 -19.17 10.91
CA ILE A 315 -6.24 -18.55 11.88
C ILE A 315 -5.67 -18.71 13.28
N VAL A 316 -5.23 -19.94 13.63
CA VAL A 316 -4.60 -20.24 14.91
C VAL A 316 -3.38 -19.35 15.15
N GLU A 317 -2.53 -19.18 14.12
CA GLU A 317 -1.36 -18.32 14.22
C GLU A 317 -1.75 -16.84 14.42
N VAL A 318 -2.76 -16.33 13.74
CA VAL A 318 -3.24 -14.94 13.93
C VAL A 318 -3.80 -14.75 15.35
N LYS A 319 -4.57 -15.72 15.87
CA LYS A 319 -5.05 -15.69 17.26
C LYS A 319 -3.89 -15.64 18.25
N ARG A 320 -2.92 -16.54 18.10
CA ARG A 320 -1.73 -16.61 18.95
C ARG A 320 -0.97 -15.26 18.98
N ARG A 321 -0.78 -14.63 17.83
CA ARG A 321 -0.13 -13.30 17.75
C ARG A 321 -0.97 -12.21 18.39
N SER A 322 -2.27 -12.18 18.14
CA SER A 322 -3.19 -11.19 18.72
C SER A 322 -3.22 -11.28 20.25
N GLU A 323 -3.23 -12.49 20.80
CA GLU A 323 -3.17 -12.72 22.25
C GLU A 323 -1.84 -12.27 22.85
N HIS A 324 -0.72 -12.56 22.17
CA HIS A 324 0.60 -12.10 22.58
C HIS A 324 0.67 -10.57 22.63
N ALA A 325 0.23 -9.91 21.56
CA ALA A 325 0.18 -8.45 21.48
C ALA A 325 -0.68 -7.83 22.58
N GLN A 326 -1.84 -8.41 22.87
CA GLN A 326 -2.71 -7.94 23.94
C GLN A 326 -2.03 -8.05 25.32
N ARG A 327 -1.35 -9.17 25.61
CA ARG A 327 -0.61 -9.34 26.87
C ARG A 327 0.52 -8.33 27.02
N GLU A 328 1.26 -8.04 25.94
CA GLU A 328 2.33 -7.05 25.96
C GLU A 328 1.79 -5.62 26.17
N ARG A 329 0.63 -5.29 25.60
CA ARG A 329 -0.07 -4.02 25.87
C ARG A 329 -0.50 -3.93 27.32
N GLU A 330 -1.14 -4.96 27.86
CA GLU A 330 -1.55 -5.03 29.27
C GLU A 330 -0.33 -4.87 30.20
N ARG A 331 0.79 -5.53 29.89
CA ARG A 331 2.05 -5.39 30.63
C ARG A 331 2.61 -3.98 30.57
N THR A 332 2.58 -3.33 29.41
CA THR A 332 3.07 -1.96 29.21
C THR A 332 2.21 -0.96 30.00
N LEU A 333 0.89 -1.10 29.94
CA LEU A 333 -0.06 -0.27 30.71
C LEU A 333 0.14 -0.45 32.22
N LEU A 334 0.34 -1.67 32.70
CA LEU A 334 0.64 -1.95 34.11
C LEU A 334 1.99 -1.36 34.56
N THR A 335 2.98 -1.32 33.67
CA THR A 335 4.30 -0.75 33.95
C THR A 335 4.26 0.78 33.95
N ALA A 336 3.49 1.39 33.03
CA ALA A 336 3.27 2.83 32.98
C ALA A 336 2.41 3.36 34.14
N ALA A 337 1.56 2.51 34.73
CA ALA A 337 0.72 2.84 35.88
C ALA A 337 1.45 2.73 37.24
N MET A 338 2.74 2.33 37.29
CA MET A 338 3.51 2.38 38.52
C MET A 338 3.90 3.83 38.87
N PRO A 339 3.53 4.36 40.05
CA PRO A 339 3.95 5.68 40.47
C PRO A 339 5.48 5.71 40.62
N TRP A 340 6.12 6.70 40.00
CA TRP A 340 7.50 7.09 40.34
C TRP A 340 7.52 7.55 41.79
N GLY A 341 7.80 6.63 42.71
CA GLY A 341 7.74 6.95 44.13
C GLY A 341 8.11 5.78 45.04
N ALA A 342 9.33 5.26 44.91
CA ALA A 342 10.17 4.82 46.03
C ALA A 342 11.40 4.08 45.50
N GLU A 343 12.55 4.75 45.42
CA GLU A 343 13.78 4.19 45.97
C GLU A 343 14.83 5.28 46.19
N ALA A 344 15.57 5.10 47.27
CA ALA A 344 16.25 6.10 48.06
C ALA A 344 17.62 6.52 47.48
N GLY A 345 17.83 7.84 47.49
CA GLY A 345 19.07 8.56 47.83
C GLY A 345 20.44 7.92 47.56
N VAL A 346 21.14 8.45 46.56
CA VAL A 346 22.54 8.89 46.69
C VAL A 346 22.69 10.19 45.88
N GLY A 347 23.05 11.28 46.55
CA GLY A 347 23.31 12.56 45.90
C GLY A 347 24.64 12.58 45.14
N VAL A 348 24.77 13.51 44.19
CA VAL A 348 25.86 14.52 44.14
C VAL A 348 25.78 15.34 42.83
N SER A 349 25.87 16.65 43.05
CA SER A 349 26.35 17.76 42.21
C SER A 349 25.51 18.32 41.05
N MET A 350 25.11 19.58 41.27
CA MET A 350 24.72 20.54 40.25
C MET A 350 25.88 20.87 39.30
N GLY A 351 25.60 20.82 38.00
CA GLY A 351 26.34 21.52 36.97
C GLY A 351 25.34 22.15 36.00
N THR A 352 25.13 23.45 36.13
CA THR A 352 24.33 24.29 35.22
C THR A 352 24.87 24.20 33.79
N ASN A 353 24.03 23.85 32.82
CA ASN A 353 24.14 24.38 31.47
C ASN A 353 22.78 24.38 30.74
N LEU A 354 22.56 25.49 30.04
CA LEU A 354 21.34 25.91 29.35
C LEU A 354 21.16 25.14 28.02
N GLY A 355 19.91 24.76 27.70
CA GLY A 355 19.50 24.49 26.30
C GLY A 355 18.56 23.29 26.10
N GLY A 356 17.26 23.57 25.98
CA GLY A 356 16.25 22.81 25.20
C GLY A 356 16.21 21.29 25.36
N GLY A 357 15.49 20.80 26.37
CA GLY A 357 15.26 19.37 26.60
C GLY A 357 14.44 18.71 25.49
N PHE A 358 15.05 17.70 24.87
CA PHE A 358 14.37 16.64 24.14
C PHE A 358 13.99 15.59 25.21
N ASP A 359 12.70 15.47 25.51
CA ASP A 359 12.18 14.47 26.43
C ASP A 359 12.10 13.12 25.68
N PRO A 360 12.82 12.06 26.09
CA PRO A 360 12.73 10.78 25.42
C PRO A 360 11.55 10.00 26.03
N THR A 361 10.33 10.42 25.69
CA THR A 361 9.16 9.56 25.87
C THR A 361 9.34 8.33 24.96
N PRO A 362 9.18 7.09 25.46
CA PRO A 362 9.29 5.91 24.61
C PRO A 362 8.19 5.96 23.54
N PRO A 363 8.51 5.83 22.23
CA PRO A 363 7.58 6.14 21.14
C PRO A 363 6.47 5.09 20.93
N SER A 364 6.29 4.11 21.82
CA SER A 364 5.47 2.93 21.53
C SER A 364 3.96 3.09 21.77
N ALA A 365 3.50 4.08 22.54
CA ALA A 365 2.08 4.20 22.91
C ALA A 365 1.31 5.19 22.03
N GLU A 366 1.91 6.34 21.68
CA GLU A 366 1.27 7.36 20.83
C GLU A 366 1.11 6.89 19.38
N LEU A 367 2.09 6.16 18.84
CA LEU A 367 1.95 5.50 17.54
C LEU A 367 0.79 4.49 17.52
N ASP A 368 0.45 3.91 18.68
CA ASP A 368 -0.57 2.88 18.81
C ASP A 368 -2.01 3.44 18.85
N GLU A 369 -2.22 4.60 19.47
CA GLU A 369 -3.52 5.28 19.44
C GLU A 369 -3.79 5.97 18.09
N ASP A 370 -2.76 6.53 17.47
CA ASP A 370 -2.85 7.18 16.16
C ASP A 370 -3.23 6.17 15.04
N TRP A 371 -2.77 4.91 15.10
CA TRP A 371 -3.15 3.92 14.07
C TRP A 371 -4.58 3.39 14.23
N GLU A 372 -5.09 3.21 15.46
CA GLU A 372 -6.49 2.83 15.64
C GLU A 372 -7.43 3.93 15.18
N ALA A 373 -7.08 5.19 15.49
CA ALA A 373 -7.79 6.36 14.98
C ALA A 373 -7.75 6.41 13.44
N TRP A 374 -6.57 6.19 12.85
CA TRP A 374 -6.38 6.11 11.40
C TRP A 374 -7.19 4.97 10.77
N LEU A 375 -7.21 3.78 11.38
CA LEU A 375 -8.04 2.66 10.91
C LEU A 375 -9.54 2.95 11.03
N ARG A 376 -9.98 3.57 12.13
CA ARG A 376 -11.39 3.98 12.29
C ARG A 376 -11.78 5.00 11.23
N GLN A 377 -10.89 5.93 10.91
CA GLN A 377 -11.05 6.89 9.81
C GLN A 377 -11.11 6.18 8.46
N LEU A 378 -10.21 5.23 8.18
CA LEU A 378 -10.17 4.44 6.95
C LEU A 378 -11.40 3.54 6.77
N LEU A 379 -11.87 2.94 7.86
CA LEU A 379 -13.03 2.05 7.88
C LEU A 379 -14.36 2.80 7.89
N GLY A 380 -14.35 4.11 8.16
CA GLY A 380 -15.53 4.96 8.23
C GLY A 380 -16.38 4.74 9.48
N THR A 381 -15.82 4.13 10.53
CA THR A 381 -16.52 3.87 11.79
C THR A 381 -16.35 5.06 12.72
N SER A 382 -17.42 5.84 12.96
CA SER A 382 -17.45 6.81 14.06
C SER A 382 -17.52 6.06 15.40
N ALA A 383 -16.89 6.64 16.42
CA ALA A 383 -16.82 6.12 17.80
C ALA A 383 -18.20 5.74 18.38
#